data_AF-A0ABD4Z3P4-F1
#
_entry.id   AF-A0ABD4Z3P4-F1
#
_cell.length_a   1.000
_cell.length_b   1.000
_cell.length_c   1.000
_cell.angle_alpha   90.00
_cell.angle_beta   90.00
_cell.angle_gamma   90.00
#
_symmetry.space_group_name_H-M   'P 1'
#
loop_
_entity.id
_entity.type
_entity.pdbx_description
1 polymer ?
#
loop_
_entity_poly.entity_id
_entity_poly.type
_entity_poly.pdbx_seq_one_letter_code
_entity_poly.pdbx_strand_id
1 'polypeptide(L)'
;MKIESSKGFAFLKKLDEVANKKRNYIVKSEAETDPRYGFYPFERPVDVYISYGLIPLDKPPGPTSHEVVAWIKKMFGVSKAGHGGTLEPKP
;
A
#
# COMPACT_ATOMS: atom_id res chain seq x y z
N MET A 1 5.90 23.09 15.23
CA MET A 1 6.26 22.48 13.92
C MET A 1 5.04 22.62 13.02
N LYS A 2 5.10 23.37 11.90
CA LYS A 2 3.90 23.62 11.06
C LYS A 2 3.44 22.32 10.40
N ILE A 3 2.21 21.91 10.69
CA ILE A 3 1.60 20.60 10.34
C ILE A 3 1.60 20.30 8.83
N GLU A 4 1.64 21.33 7.98
CA GLU A 4 1.76 21.22 6.52
C GLU A 4 3.02 20.46 6.03
N SER A 5 3.97 20.20 6.93
CA SER A 5 5.28 19.60 6.63
C SER A 5 5.54 18.23 7.28
N SER A 6 4.52 17.58 7.87
CA SER A 6 4.71 16.22 8.40
C SER A 6 4.95 15.21 7.27
N LYS A 7 5.86 14.25 7.48
CA LYS A 7 6.16 13.17 6.52
C LYS A 7 4.91 12.40 6.06
N GLY A 8 3.90 12.32 6.93
CA GLY A 8 2.59 11.73 6.61
C GLY A 8 1.80 12.55 5.57
N PHE A 9 1.76 13.87 5.70
CA PHE A 9 1.13 14.73 4.68
C PHE A 9 1.86 14.67 3.34
N ALA A 10 3.19 14.58 3.36
CA ALA A 10 3.98 14.39 2.14
C ALA A 10 3.63 13.08 1.43
N PHE A 11 3.42 11.98 2.18
CA PHE A 11 2.92 10.71 1.63
C PHE A 11 1.55 10.87 0.96
N LEU A 12 0.58 11.53 1.62
CA LEU A 12 -0.75 11.75 1.06
C LEU A 12 -0.71 12.56 -0.24
N LYS A 13 0.06 13.66 -0.26
CA LYS A 13 0.25 14.47 -1.48
C LYS A 13 0.86 13.65 -2.62
N LYS A 14 1.79 12.73 -2.31
CA LYS A 14 2.39 11.86 -3.34
C LYS A 14 1.36 10.88 -3.92
N LEU A 15 0.46 10.35 -3.09
CA LEU A 15 -0.64 9.52 -3.58
C LEU A 15 -1.60 10.29 -4.50
N ASP A 16 -1.91 11.54 -4.16
CA ASP A 16 -2.74 12.42 -5.00
C ASP A 16 -2.11 12.66 -6.38
N GLU A 17 -0.80 12.91 -6.41
CA GLU A 17 -0.03 13.07 -7.64
C GLU A 17 -0.09 11.81 -8.52
N VAL A 18 0.21 10.63 -7.93
CA VAL A 18 0.19 9.35 -8.65
C VAL A 18 -1.21 9.02 -9.17
N ALA A 19 -2.25 9.31 -8.38
CA ALA A 19 -3.63 9.08 -8.78
C ALA A 19 -4.19 10.14 -9.74
N ASN A 20 -3.40 11.18 -10.07
CA ASN A 20 -3.85 12.37 -10.78
C ASN A 20 -5.16 12.95 -10.20
N LYS A 21 -5.20 13.09 -8.87
CA LYS A 21 -6.33 13.63 -8.13
C LYS A 21 -5.92 14.92 -7.42
N LYS A 22 -6.79 15.94 -7.48
CA LYS A 22 -6.66 17.14 -6.67
C LYS A 22 -7.63 17.05 -5.50
N ARG A 23 -7.09 16.84 -4.29
CA ARG A 23 -7.87 16.80 -3.05
C ARG A 23 -7.55 18.03 -2.20
N ASN A 24 -8.57 18.55 -1.54
CA ASN A 24 -8.42 19.63 -0.56
C ASN A 24 -8.46 19.02 0.84
N TYR A 25 -7.36 19.14 1.59
CA TYR A 25 -7.29 18.72 2.99
C TYR A 25 -7.61 19.91 3.89
N ILE A 26 -8.55 19.73 4.81
CA ILE A 26 -8.92 20.74 5.81
C ILE A 26 -8.40 20.23 7.16
N VAL A 27 -7.53 21.02 7.80
CA VAL A 27 -7.03 20.72 9.14
C VAL A 27 -8.10 21.13 10.14
N LYS A 28 -8.71 20.16 10.82
CA LYS A 28 -9.73 20.40 11.85
C LYS A 28 -9.12 20.88 13.16
N SER A 29 -8.01 20.28 13.57
CA SER A 29 -7.29 20.60 14.80
C SER A 29 -5.83 20.17 14.69
N GLU A 30 -4.97 20.86 15.42
CA GLU A 30 -3.58 20.46 15.60
C GLU A 30 -3.49 19.29 16.58
N ALA A 31 -2.72 18.26 16.25
CA ALA A 31 -2.50 17.11 17.11
C ALA A 31 -1.11 16.52 16.86
N GLU A 32 -0.53 15.95 17.90
CA GLU A 32 0.72 15.21 17.83
C GLU A 32 0.45 13.71 18.05
N THR A 33 1.38 12.87 17.57
CA THR A 33 1.37 11.43 17.81
C THR A 33 2.70 11.02 18.41
N ASP A 34 2.67 10.03 19.29
CA ASP A 34 3.89 9.53 19.92
C ASP A 34 4.71 8.70 18.91
N PRO A 35 5.97 9.07 18.61
CA PRO A 35 6.79 8.42 17.60
C PRO A 35 7.17 6.98 17.95
N ARG A 36 6.93 6.52 19.18
CA ARG A 36 7.16 5.12 19.58
C ARG A 36 6.16 4.14 18.97
N TYR A 37 5.06 4.63 18.42
CA TYR A 37 3.99 3.80 17.87
C TYR A 37 3.87 3.94 16.36
N GLY A 38 3.99 2.81 15.66
CA GLY A 38 3.87 2.73 14.20
C GLY A 38 5.08 3.29 13.46
N PHE A 39 4.91 3.46 12.15
CA PHE A 39 5.96 3.94 11.25
C PHE A 39 5.36 4.87 10.21
N TYR A 40 6.13 5.85 9.75
CA TYR A 40 5.78 6.54 8.51
C TYR A 40 5.74 5.54 7.36
N PRO A 41 4.81 5.67 6.39
CA PRO A 41 4.64 4.68 5.33
C PRO A 41 5.92 4.36 4.55
N PHE A 42 6.79 5.37 4.33
CA PHE A 42 8.07 5.22 3.63
C PHE A 42 9.24 4.72 4.50
N GLU A 43 9.04 4.56 5.81
CA GLU A 43 10.08 4.22 6.79
C GLU A 43 9.74 2.94 7.56
N ARG A 44 8.83 2.11 7.01
CA ARG A 44 8.48 0.82 7.61
C ARG A 44 9.68 -0.16 7.54
N PRO A 45 9.88 -0.99 8.56
CA PRO A 45 10.70 -2.19 8.43
C PRO A 45 10.19 -3.11 7.31
N VAL A 46 11.06 -3.92 6.72
CA VAL A 46 10.75 -4.75 5.54
C VAL A 46 9.63 -5.76 5.82
N ASP A 47 9.63 -6.38 6.98
CA ASP A 47 8.58 -7.31 7.43
C ASP A 47 7.20 -6.63 7.54
N VAL A 48 7.18 -5.39 8.03
CA VAL A 48 5.97 -4.56 8.08
C VAL A 48 5.53 -4.15 6.67
N TYR A 49 6.46 -3.82 5.77
CA TYR A 49 6.14 -3.56 4.35
C TYR A 49 5.46 -4.74 3.67
N ILE A 50 5.99 -5.95 3.87
CA ILE A 50 5.43 -7.18 3.29
C ILE A 50 4.04 -7.46 3.88
N SER A 51 3.89 -7.33 5.20
CA SER A 51 2.63 -7.63 5.89
C SER A 51 1.49 -6.66 5.54
N TYR A 52 1.82 -5.40 5.21
CA TYR A 52 0.86 -4.35 4.84
C TYR A 52 1.03 -3.86 3.40
N GLY A 53 1.55 -4.74 2.52
CA GLY A 53 1.91 -4.41 1.15
C GLY A 53 0.75 -4.52 0.15
N LEU A 54 0.95 -3.88 -1.01
CA LEU A 54 0.11 -4.00 -2.20
C LEU A 54 1.03 -4.24 -3.40
N ILE A 55 0.72 -5.23 -4.22
CA ILE A 55 1.47 -5.52 -5.45
C ILE A 55 0.56 -5.21 -6.65
N PRO A 56 0.83 -4.16 -7.44
CA PRO A 56 0.17 -3.95 -8.72
C PRO A 56 0.72 -4.96 -9.72
N LEU A 57 0.12 -6.15 -9.71
CA LEU A 57 0.61 -7.28 -10.47
C LEU A 57 0.06 -7.27 -11.90
N ASP A 58 0.96 -7.34 -12.88
CA ASP A 58 0.61 -7.72 -14.25
C ASP A 58 0.48 -9.25 -14.34
N LYS A 59 -0.75 -9.75 -14.37
CA LYS A 59 -1.02 -11.19 -14.32
C LYS A 59 -0.73 -11.83 -15.69
N PRO A 60 0.16 -12.84 -15.79
CA PRO A 60 0.42 -13.51 -17.07
C PRO A 60 -0.82 -14.28 -17.57
N PRO A 61 -0.94 -14.48 -18.90
CA PRO A 61 -1.92 -15.41 -19.49
C PRO A 61 -1.60 -16.86 -19.08
N GLY A 62 -2.59 -17.75 -19.06
CA GLY A 62 -2.45 -19.12 -18.57
C GLY A 62 -3.04 -19.37 -17.17
N PRO A 63 -2.41 -18.92 -16.07
CA PRO A 63 -2.87 -19.27 -14.73
C PRO A 63 -4.11 -18.46 -14.30
N THR A 64 -4.90 -19.06 -13.42
CA THR A 64 -5.99 -18.39 -12.70
C THR A 64 -5.45 -17.34 -11.73
N SER A 65 -6.29 -16.38 -11.36
CA SER A 65 -5.93 -15.38 -10.35
C SER A 65 -5.62 -16.02 -8.98
N HIS A 66 -6.27 -17.13 -8.64
CA HIS A 66 -6.01 -17.86 -7.39
C HIS A 66 -4.64 -18.55 -7.39
N GLU A 67 -4.23 -19.17 -8.50
CA GLU A 67 -2.89 -19.77 -8.62
C GLU A 67 -1.79 -18.74 -8.47
N VAL A 68 -1.94 -17.59 -9.13
CA VAL A 68 -0.96 -16.50 -9.05
C VAL A 68 -0.87 -15.96 -7.61
N VAL A 69 -1.99 -15.77 -6.91
CA VAL A 69 -1.98 -15.41 -5.48
C VAL A 69 -1.29 -16.48 -4.63
N ALA A 70 -1.52 -17.77 -4.91
CA ALA A 70 -0.87 -18.85 -4.18
C ALA A 70 0.66 -18.85 -4.38
N TRP A 71 1.14 -18.54 -5.59
CA TRP A 71 2.57 -18.39 -5.86
C TRP A 71 3.18 -17.23 -5.08
N ILE A 72 2.56 -16.05 -5.11
CA ILE A 72 3.02 -14.87 -4.37
C ILE A 72 3.04 -15.16 -2.87
N LYS A 73 1.97 -15.77 -2.33
CA LYS A 73 1.89 -16.18 -0.92
C LYS A 73 3.09 -17.06 -0.54
N LYS A 74 3.41 -18.05 -1.37
CA LYS A 74 4.54 -18.96 -1.17
C LYS A 74 5.89 -18.24 -1.29
N MET A 75 6.07 -17.36 -2.26
CA MET A 75 7.31 -16.60 -2.49
C MET A 75 7.68 -15.72 -1.31
N PHE A 76 6.70 -15.02 -0.72
CA PHE A 76 6.92 -14.13 0.42
C PHE A 76 6.77 -14.82 1.78
N GLY A 77 6.41 -16.10 1.82
CA GLY A 77 6.23 -16.85 3.06
C GLY A 77 5.12 -16.29 3.97
N VAL A 78 4.13 -15.59 3.40
CA VAL A 78 3.07 -14.92 4.17
C VAL A 78 1.89 -15.86 4.45
N SER A 79 1.23 -15.66 5.58
CA SER A 79 0.07 -16.48 5.99
C SER A 79 -1.19 -16.17 5.18
N LYS A 80 -1.32 -14.97 4.63
CA LYS A 80 -2.48 -14.49 3.88
C LYS A 80 -2.07 -13.64 2.68
N ALA A 81 -2.74 -13.85 1.55
CA ALA A 81 -2.68 -13.00 0.36
C ALA A 81 -4.04 -13.09 -0.36
N GLY A 82 -4.39 -12.10 -1.16
CA GLY A 82 -5.63 -12.04 -1.93
C GLY A 82 -5.52 -11.11 -3.13
N HIS A 83 -6.50 -11.14 -4.03
CA HIS A 83 -6.57 -10.26 -5.21
C HIS A 83 -7.81 -9.37 -5.17
N GLY A 84 -7.73 -8.19 -5.78
CA GLY A 84 -8.83 -7.21 -5.81
C GLY A 84 -9.91 -7.46 -6.86
N GLY A 85 -9.73 -8.46 -7.73
CA GLY A 85 -10.70 -8.88 -8.74
C GLY A 85 -10.14 -10.05 -9.54
N THR A 86 -11.02 -10.89 -10.09
CA THR A 86 -10.61 -12.05 -10.90
C THR A 86 -10.36 -11.61 -12.33
N LEU A 87 -9.16 -11.86 -12.83
CA LEU A 87 -8.88 -11.83 -14.27
C LEU A 87 -9.00 -13.25 -14.81
N GLU A 88 -9.83 -13.41 -15.83
CA GLU A 88 -10.04 -14.70 -16.50
C GLU A 88 -8.74 -15.21 -17.13
N PRO A 89 -8.45 -16.52 -17.02
CA PRO A 89 -7.39 -17.14 -17.79
C PRO A 89 -7.67 -16.96 -19.28
N LYS A 90 -6.67 -16.46 -20.01
CA LYS A 90 -6.67 -16.51 -21.47
C LYS A 90 -5.75 -17.66 -21.91
N PRO A 91 -6.13 -18.42 -22.95
CA PRO A 91 -5.27 -19.41 -23.57
C PRO A 91 -3.94 -18.80 -24.04
#